data_AF-A0AB35YM15-F1
#
_entry.id   AF-A0AB35YM15-F1
#
_cell.length_a   1.000
_cell.length_b   1.000
_cell.length_c   1.000
_cell.angle_alpha   90.00
_cell.angle_beta   90.00
_cell.angle_gamma   90.00
#
_symmetry.space_group_name_H-M   'P 1'
#
loop_
_entity.id
_entity.type
_entity.pdbx_description
1 polymer ?
#
loop_
_entity_poly.entity_id
_entity_poly.type
_entity_poly.pdbx_seq_one_letter_code
_entity_poly.pdbx_strand_id
1 'polypeptide(L)'
;MKKPVDLKIKNARNRVEALKVFYNHIILYCIVNIVLFLVRGEVLQFFQEQNGNKNFIDWVDWNILVVPIFWGIGLLFHAAKVYRYNLKFIKNWEEKQLKKYLKEE
;
A
#
# COMPACT_ATOMS: atom_id res chain seq x y z
N MET A 1 -21.88 -30.90 -2.03
CA MET A 1 -22.14 -29.62 -1.30
C MET A 1 -21.29 -29.61 -0.03
N LYS A 2 -20.41 -28.60 0.17
CA LYS A 2 -19.63 -28.47 1.41
C LYS A 2 -20.55 -28.04 2.56
N LYS A 3 -20.37 -28.59 3.76
CA LYS A 3 -21.23 -28.27 4.91
C LYS A 3 -21.03 -26.80 5.31
N PRO A 4 -22.04 -26.11 5.87
CA PRO A 4 -21.95 -24.68 6.22
C PRO A 4 -20.83 -24.37 7.23
N VAL A 5 -20.42 -25.34 8.06
CA VAL A 5 -19.28 -25.23 8.99
C VAL A 5 -17.94 -25.19 8.25
N ASP A 6 -17.76 -25.99 7.19
CA ASP A 6 -16.51 -26.03 6.40
C ASP A 6 -16.23 -24.69 5.71
N LEU A 7 -17.27 -24.01 5.22
CA LEU A 7 -17.18 -22.69 4.63
C LEU A 7 -16.75 -21.63 5.65
N LYS A 8 -17.30 -21.67 6.86
CA LYS A 8 -16.91 -20.73 7.94
C LYS A 8 -15.45 -20.90 8.34
N ILE A 9 -14.99 -22.14 8.50
CA ILE A 9 -13.59 -22.44 8.85
C ILE A 9 -12.64 -22.00 7.72
N LYS A 10 -12.98 -22.29 6.46
CA LYS A 10 -12.19 -21.85 5.30
C LYS A 10 -12.08 -20.32 5.24
N ASN A 11 -13.18 -19.60 5.44
CA ASN A 11 -13.19 -18.14 5.42
C ASN A 11 -12.36 -17.55 6.57
N ALA A 12 -12.43 -18.14 7.76
CA ALA A 12 -11.60 -17.73 8.89
C ALA A 12 -10.10 -17.96 8.60
N ARG A 13 -9.73 -19.12 8.03
CA ARG A 13 -8.34 -19.44 7.65
C ARG A 13 -7.79 -18.46 6.61
N ASN A 14 -8.55 -18.20 5.54
CA ASN A 14 -8.18 -17.24 4.51
C ASN A 14 -7.97 -15.83 5.08
N ARG A 15 -8.79 -15.44 6.08
CA ARG A 15 -8.63 -14.15 6.75
C ARG A 15 -7.32 -14.08 7.54
N VAL A 16 -6.98 -15.11 8.30
CA VAL A 16 -5.72 -15.17 9.05
C VAL A 16 -4.52 -15.11 8.11
N GLU A 17 -4.59 -15.82 6.99
CA GLU A 17 -3.53 -15.82 5.97
C GLU A 17 -3.36 -14.44 5.31
N ALA A 18 -4.46 -13.77 4.96
CA ALA A 18 -4.42 -12.41 4.43
C ALA A 18 -3.82 -11.41 5.44
N LEU A 19 -4.15 -11.54 6.73
CA LEU A 19 -3.53 -10.73 7.79
C LEU A 19 -2.02 -10.97 7.87
N LYS A 20 -1.57 -12.23 7.86
CA LYS A 20 -0.14 -12.57 7.90
C LYS A 20 0.64 -11.94 6.76
N VAL A 21 0.11 -12.05 5.54
CA VAL A 21 0.73 -11.44 4.34
C VAL A 21 0.80 -9.91 4.49
N PHE A 22 -0.27 -9.28 4.97
CA PHE A 22 -0.31 -7.84 5.20
C PHE A 22 0.71 -7.38 6.25
N TYR A 23 0.82 -8.07 7.39
CA TYR A 23 1.82 -7.75 8.42
C TYR A 23 3.25 -7.90 7.89
N ASN A 24 3.52 -8.94 7.10
CA ASN A 24 4.83 -9.10 6.48
C ASN A 24 5.15 -7.91 5.55
N HIS A 25 4.15 -7.43 4.80
CA HIS A 25 4.30 -6.26 3.95
C HIS A 25 4.58 -4.98 4.76
N ILE A 26 3.86 -4.75 5.87
CA ILE A 26 4.13 -3.61 6.77
C ILE A 26 5.55 -3.69 7.32
N ILE A 27 5.97 -4.86 7.81
CA ILE A 27 7.30 -5.05 8.41
C ILE A 27 8.38 -4.73 7.37
N LEU A 28 8.26 -5.29 6.17
CA LEU A 28 9.21 -5.03 5.09
C LEU A 28 9.22 -3.55 4.69
N TYR A 29 8.04 -2.93 4.57
CA TYR A 29 7.91 -1.51 4.32
C TYR A 29 8.64 -0.69 5.39
N CYS A 30 8.42 -0.96 6.68
CA CYS A 30 9.10 -0.24 7.75
C CYS A 30 10.62 -0.42 7.70
N ILE A 31 11.11 -1.65 7.53
CA ILE A 31 12.55 -1.95 7.49
C ILE A 31 13.21 -1.21 6.31
N VAL A 32 12.65 -1.35 5.11
CA VAL A 32 13.20 -0.71 3.90
C VAL A 32 13.21 0.81 4.05
N ASN A 33 12.13 1.41 4.56
CA ASN A 33 12.06 2.85 4.75
C ASN A 33 13.05 3.34 5.82
N ILE A 34 13.17 2.65 6.96
CA ILE A 34 14.14 3.01 7.99
C ILE A 34 15.56 2.99 7.42
N VAL A 35 15.95 1.90 6.73
CA VAL A 35 17.26 1.80 6.09
C VAL A 35 17.46 2.92 5.07
N LEU A 36 16.46 3.17 4.21
CA LEU A 36 16.51 4.23 3.20
C LEU A 36 16.73 5.62 3.83
N PHE A 37 16.02 5.94 4.92
CA PHE A 37 16.20 7.21 5.63
C PHE A 37 17.55 7.32 6.34
N LEU A 38 18.08 6.21 6.87
CA LEU A 38 19.40 6.19 7.51
C LEU A 38 20.51 6.42 6.49
N VAL A 39 20.45 5.78 5.32
CA VAL A 39 21.49 5.91 4.28
C VAL A 39 21.32 7.15 3.40
N ARG A 40 20.20 7.88 3.51
CA ARG A 40 19.90 9.06 2.69
C ARG A 40 21.05 10.07 2.66
N GLY A 41 21.61 10.41 3.83
CA GLY A 41 22.72 11.37 3.92
C GLY A 41 23.96 10.91 3.15
N GLU A 42 24.37 9.66 3.38
CA GLU A 42 25.51 9.02 2.69
C GLU A 42 25.30 8.97 1.17
N VAL A 43 24.08 8.64 0.73
CA VAL A 43 23.73 8.58 -0.69
C VAL A 43 23.82 9.96 -1.35
N LEU A 44 23.28 11.01 -0.72
CA LEU A 44 23.35 12.36 -1.26
C LEU A 44 24.79 12.88 -1.30
N GLN A 45 25.56 12.63 -0.23
CA GLN A 45 26.97 13.01 -0.17
C GLN A 45 27.79 12.30 -1.25
N PHE A 46 27.59 11.00 -1.45
CA PHE A 46 28.24 10.24 -2.52
C PHE A 46 27.99 10.86 -3.90
N PHE A 47 26.75 11.23 -4.23
CA PHE A 47 26.45 11.87 -5.51
C PHE A 47 27.01 13.28 -5.62
N GLN A 48 27.11 14.02 -4.51
CA GLN A 48 27.71 15.34 -4.47
C GLN A 48 29.23 15.28 -4.72
N GLU A 49 29.92 14.32 -4.12
CA GLU A 49 31.37 14.10 -4.29
C GLU A 49 31.74 13.65 -5.72
N GLN A 50 30.83 12.95 -6.40
CA GLN A 50 31.00 12.53 -7.80
C GLN A 50 30.70 13.63 -8.84
N ASN A 51 30.69 14.91 -8.43
CA ASN A 51 30.30 16.07 -9.25
C ASN A 51 28.87 15.93 -9.84
N GLY A 52 27.95 15.32 -9.11
CA GLY A 52 26.54 15.28 -9.49
C GLY A 52 25.96 16.69 -9.63
N ASN A 53 25.21 16.93 -10.72
CA ASN A 53 24.49 18.19 -10.89
C ASN A 53 23.51 18.38 -9.72
N LYS A 54 23.44 19.59 -9.15
CA LYS A 54 22.49 19.95 -8.09
C LYS A 54 21.05 19.51 -8.38
N ASN A 55 20.58 19.70 -9.63
CA ASN A 55 19.23 19.28 -10.04
C ASN A 55 19.03 17.75 -9.92
N PHE A 56 20.08 16.97 -10.17
CA PHE A 56 20.04 15.53 -10.04
C PHE A 56 20.01 15.11 -8.56
N ILE A 57 20.83 15.74 -7.71
CA ILE A 57 20.86 15.48 -6.26
C ILE A 57 19.50 15.81 -5.64
N ASP A 58 18.94 16.98 -5.96
CA ASP A 58 17.62 17.39 -5.50
C ASP A 58 16.54 16.40 -5.97
N TRP A 59 16.62 15.93 -7.23
CA TRP A 59 15.70 14.91 -7.75
C TRP A 59 15.81 13.58 -7.00
N VAL A 60 17.04 13.09 -6.71
CA VAL A 60 17.25 11.87 -5.92
C VAL A 60 16.65 12.03 -4.54
N ASP A 61 16.90 13.15 -3.88
CA ASP A 61 16.38 13.45 -2.54
C ASP A 61 14.85 13.46 -2.51
N TRP A 62 14.23 14.12 -3.47
CA TRP A 62 12.77 14.13 -3.62
C TRP A 62 12.20 12.73 -3.81
N ASN A 63 12.83 11.88 -4.62
CA ASN A 63 12.36 10.51 -4.85
C ASN A 63 12.49 9.64 -3.61
N ILE A 64 13.54 9.82 -2.79
CA ILE A 64 13.69 9.13 -1.51
C ILE A 64 12.51 9.40 -0.58
N LEU A 65 11.87 10.57 -0.67
CA LEU A 65 10.69 10.93 0.13
C LEU A 65 9.37 10.48 -0.52
N VAL A 66 9.23 10.69 -1.84
CA VAL A 66 7.97 10.46 -2.56
C VAL A 66 7.67 8.97 -2.72
N VAL A 67 8.68 8.13 -2.97
CA VAL A 67 8.49 6.70 -3.19
C VAL A 67 7.89 6.00 -1.96
N PRO A 68 8.41 6.20 -0.73
CA PRO A 68 7.77 5.72 0.50
C PRO A 68 6.31 6.14 0.62
N ILE A 69 6.00 7.40 0.34
CA ILE A 69 4.63 7.94 0.47
C ILE A 69 3.68 7.21 -0.49
N PHE A 70 4.07 7.04 -1.76
CA PHE A 70 3.26 6.33 -2.75
C PHE A 70 3.07 4.85 -2.37
N TRP A 71 4.11 4.18 -1.90
CA TRP A 71 3.99 2.82 -1.38
C TRP A 71 3.09 2.75 -0.14
N GLY A 72 3.17 3.74 0.74
CA GLY A 72 2.30 3.90 1.90
C GLY A 72 0.83 3.99 1.51
N ILE A 73 0.49 4.71 0.44
CA ILE A 73 -0.88 4.76 -0.11
C ILE A 73 -1.33 3.36 -0.56
N GLY A 74 -0.48 2.62 -1.26
CA GLY A 74 -0.76 1.22 -1.63
C GLY A 74 -1.00 0.32 -0.40
N LEU A 75 -0.23 0.52 0.67
CA LEU A 75 -0.37 -0.16 1.95
C LEU A 75 -1.73 0.15 2.60
N LEU A 76 -2.20 1.41 2.54
CA LEU A 76 -3.51 1.81 3.05
C LEU A 76 -4.65 1.10 2.30
N PHE A 77 -4.55 0.98 0.98
CA PHE A 77 -5.54 0.21 0.20
C PHE A 77 -5.50 -1.29 0.56
N HIS A 78 -4.32 -1.86 0.76
CA HIS A 78 -4.18 -3.24 1.23
C HIS A 78 -4.83 -3.42 2.61
N ALA A 79 -4.60 -2.48 3.53
CA ALA A 79 -5.22 -2.47 4.86
C ALA A 79 -6.75 -2.44 4.75
N ALA A 80 -7.30 -1.51 3.95
CA ALA A 80 -8.75 -1.41 3.73
C ALA A 80 -9.34 -2.73 3.24
N LYS A 81 -8.66 -3.41 2.31
CA LYS A 81 -9.06 -4.73 1.78
C LYS A 81 -9.01 -5.82 2.86
N VAL A 82 -7.92 -5.94 3.61
CA VAL A 82 -7.71 -7.01 4.59
C VAL A 82 -8.61 -6.87 5.81
N TYR A 83 -8.81 -5.65 6.30
CA TYR A 83 -9.74 -5.38 7.38
C TYR A 83 -11.20 -5.36 6.92
N ARG A 84 -11.46 -5.57 5.62
CA ARG A 84 -12.78 -5.47 4.99
C ARG A 84 -13.48 -4.19 5.44
N TYR A 85 -12.71 -3.10 5.47
CA TYR A 85 -13.23 -1.83 5.94
C TYR A 85 -14.39 -1.47 5.01
N ASN A 86 -15.59 -1.41 5.57
CA ASN A 86 -16.78 -1.01 4.83
C ASN A 86 -16.67 0.50 4.62
N LEU A 87 -15.88 0.90 3.63
CA LEU A 87 -15.78 2.27 3.17
C LEU A 87 -17.14 2.63 2.60
N LYS A 88 -18.04 3.14 3.45
CA LYS A 88 -19.40 3.56 3.08
C LYS A 88 -19.39 4.48 1.86
N PHE A 89 -18.33 5.29 1.71
CA PHE A 89 -18.12 6.12 0.53
C PHE A 89 -17.95 5.33 -0.77
N ILE A 90 -17.12 4.27 -0.79
CA ILE A 90 -16.96 3.40 -1.97
C ILE A 90 -18.26 2.70 -2.30
N LYS A 91 -18.95 2.17 -1.27
CA LYS A 91 -20.22 1.48 -1.46
C LYS A 91 -21.31 2.41 -2.02
N ASN A 92 -21.39 3.63 -1.49
CA ASN A 92 -22.30 4.66 -2.01
C ASN A 92 -21.93 5.12 -3.43
N TRP A 93 -20.63 5.16 -3.75
CA TRP A 93 -20.16 5.48 -5.10
C TRP A 93 -20.53 4.36 -6.07
N GLU A 94 -20.28 3.09 -5.72
CA GLU A 94 -20.67 1.92 -6.52
C GLU A 94 -22.18 1.89 -6.76
N GLU A 95 -23.01 2.08 -5.73
CA GLU A 95 -24.46 2.15 -5.87
C GLU A 95 -24.92 3.30 -6.78
N LYS A 96 -24.26 4.46 -6.71
CA LYS A 96 -24.54 5.59 -7.60
C LYS A 96 -24.20 5.27 -9.06
N GLN A 97 -23.06 4.61 -9.31
CA GLN A 97 -22.70 4.21 -10.67
C GLN A 97 -23.65 3.13 -11.20
N LEU A 98 -24.00 2.13 -10.39
CA LEU A 98 -24.95 1.08 -10.78
C LEU A 98 -26.31 1.67 -11.17
N LYS A 99 -26.80 2.65 -10.40
CA LYS A 99 -28.04 3.38 -10.71
C LYS A 99 -27.95 4.24 -11.98
N LYS A 100 -26.76 4.68 -12.39
CA LYS A 100 -26.58 5.37 -13.68
C LYS A 100 -26.69 4.39 -14.84
N TYR A 101 -25.95 3.29 -14.79
CA TYR A 101 -26.02 2.24 -15.81
C TYR A 101 -27.43 1.68 -15.99
N LEU A 102 -28.16 1.42 -14.90
CA LEU A 102 -29.56 0.93 -14.95
C LEU A 102 -30.58 1.96 -15.46
N LYS A 103 -30.22 3.26 -15.54
CA LYS A 103 -31.09 4.33 -16.08
C LYS A 103 -30.73 4.71 -17.51
N GLU A 104 -29.51 4.36 -17.94
CA GLU A 104 -29.01 4.57 -19.30
C GLU A 104 -29.34 3.38 -20.22
N GLU A 105 -29.87 2.29 -19.66
CA GLU A 105 -30.67 1.24 -20.34
C GLU A 105 -32.17 1.54 -20.25
#